data_AF-A0A403M9G8-F1
#
_entry.id   AF-A0A403M9G8-F1
#
_cell.length_a   1.000
_cell.length_b   1.000
_cell.length_c   1.000
_cell.angle_alpha   90.00
_cell.angle_beta   90.00
_cell.angle_gamma   90.00
#
_symmetry.space_group_name_H-M   'P 1'
#
loop_
_entity.id
_entity.type
_entity.pdbx_description
1 polymer ?
#
loop_
_entity_poly.entity_id
_entity_poly.type
_entity_poly.pdbx_seq_one_letter_code
_entity_poly.pdbx_strand_id
1 'polypeptide(L)'
;FEAEEHEKRLATAQADARQQFRTDAAFFESYLAGVLAETEWPRETLVAFEVKPELSAVLLDVDLAEIEDFPDKIYGVNARGTELTEKAMTQKAVRENYAHHVHGCLFRLVGIVLHTLPFDNVIVSGFTQRVSKRTGYLEDEYILSCKCTRSQMSSVNFAGIKHIDPVEALGDQPVIRKMSSTFIFQPIEPLTL
;
A
#
# COMPACT_ATOMS: atom_id res chain seq x y z
N PHE A 1 41.74 -14.58 32.05
CA PHE A 1 41.72 -15.60 30.98
C PHE A 1 40.34 -16.25 30.83
N GLU A 2 39.81 -16.95 31.84
CA GLU A 2 38.46 -17.57 31.75
C GLU A 2 37.31 -16.55 31.64
N ALA A 3 37.37 -15.43 32.35
CA ALA A 3 36.35 -14.38 32.27
C ALA A 3 36.29 -13.72 30.88
N GLU A 4 37.45 -13.41 30.29
CA GLU A 4 37.55 -12.83 28.93
C GLU A 4 37.09 -13.82 27.85
N GLU A 5 37.35 -15.12 28.01
CA GLU A 5 36.80 -16.14 27.11
C GLU A 5 35.27 -16.27 27.23
N HIS A 6 34.74 -16.21 28.45
CA HIS A 6 33.31 -16.27 28.70
C HIS A 6 32.58 -15.05 28.09
N GLU A 7 33.12 -13.85 28.28
CA GLU A 7 32.60 -12.61 27.67
C GLU A 7 32.62 -12.68 26.14
N LYS A 8 33.71 -13.19 25.54
CA LYS A 8 33.80 -13.40 24.09
C LYS A 8 32.74 -14.38 23.59
N ARG A 9 32.53 -15.51 24.28
CA ARG A 9 31.49 -16.50 23.91
C ARG A 9 30.08 -15.92 24.00
N LEU A 10 29.79 -15.14 25.04
CA LEU A 10 28.50 -14.45 25.19
C LEU A 10 28.29 -13.43 24.07
N ALA A 11 29.30 -12.64 23.73
CA ALA A 11 29.23 -11.66 22.65
C ALA A 11 28.97 -12.33 21.29
N THR A 12 29.65 -13.44 20.98
CA THR A 12 29.41 -14.22 19.76
C THR A 12 28.00 -14.79 19.73
N ALA A 13 27.55 -15.45 20.80
CA ALA A 13 26.21 -16.01 20.87
C ALA A 13 25.11 -14.94 20.71
N GLN A 14 25.31 -13.75 21.27
CA GLN A 14 24.39 -12.61 21.07
C GLN A 14 24.40 -12.10 19.63
N ALA A 15 25.56 -12.03 18.98
CA ALA A 15 25.67 -11.64 17.58
C ALA A 15 24.96 -12.65 16.66
N ASP A 16 25.14 -13.95 16.92
CA ASP A 16 24.51 -15.03 16.17
C ASP A 16 22.98 -15.00 16.34
N ALA A 17 22.48 -14.85 17.56
CA ALA A 17 21.05 -14.73 17.84
C ALA A 17 20.43 -13.49 17.16
N ARG A 18 21.14 -12.35 17.17
CA ARG A 18 20.71 -11.15 16.44
C ARG A 18 20.66 -11.38 14.94
N GLN A 19 21.62 -12.12 14.39
CA GLN A 19 21.65 -12.43 12.97
C GLN A 19 20.51 -13.37 12.58
N GLN A 20 20.22 -14.39 13.39
CA GLN A 20 19.09 -15.30 13.19
C GLN A 20 17.75 -14.55 13.24
N PHE A 21 17.58 -13.67 14.24
CA PHE A 21 16.38 -12.85 14.36
C PHE A 21 16.17 -11.93 13.14
N ARG A 22 17.24 -11.34 12.61
CA ARG A 22 17.17 -10.50 11.40
C ARG A 22 16.69 -11.24 10.16
N THR A 23 16.75 -12.57 10.16
CA THR A 23 16.29 -13.42 9.05
C THR A 23 14.99 -14.15 9.35
N ASP A 24 14.35 -13.90 10.49
CA ASP A 24 13.12 -14.57 10.89
C ASP A 24 11.89 -13.93 10.24
N ALA A 25 11.62 -14.32 8.99
CA ALA A 25 10.45 -13.83 8.24
C ALA A 25 9.14 -14.08 8.99
N ALA A 26 8.97 -15.24 9.63
CA ALA A 26 7.74 -15.62 10.31
C ALA A 26 7.40 -14.69 11.48
N PHE A 27 8.43 -14.27 12.25
CA PHE A 27 8.25 -13.27 13.28
C PHE A 27 7.72 -11.94 12.71
N PHE A 28 8.38 -11.42 11.67
CA PHE A 28 8.00 -10.14 11.07
C PHE A 28 6.63 -10.20 10.40
N GLU A 29 6.30 -11.32 9.75
CA GLU A 29 4.99 -11.55 9.14
C GLU A 29 3.88 -11.60 10.19
N SER A 30 4.09 -12.33 11.28
CA SER A 30 3.12 -12.39 12.38
C SER A 30 2.90 -11.02 13.02
N TYR A 31 3.96 -10.22 13.14
CA TYR A 31 3.85 -8.87 13.70
C TYR A 31 3.12 -7.92 12.75
N LEU A 32 3.45 -7.93 11.45
CA LEU A 32 2.77 -7.12 10.45
C LEU A 32 1.30 -7.51 10.29
N ALA A 33 0.98 -8.81 10.33
CA ALA A 33 -0.40 -9.31 10.32
C ALA A 33 -1.23 -8.68 11.45
N GLY A 34 -0.67 -8.62 12.66
CA GLY A 34 -1.33 -8.01 13.83
C GLY A 34 -1.64 -6.53 13.59
N VAL A 35 -0.68 -5.76 13.10
CA VAL A 35 -0.87 -4.32 12.81
C VAL A 35 -1.88 -4.09 11.68
N LEU A 36 -1.84 -4.89 10.62
CA LEU A 36 -2.80 -4.77 9.51
C LEU A 36 -4.22 -5.13 9.94
N ALA A 37 -4.40 -6.11 10.83
CA ALA A 37 -5.71 -6.49 11.37
C ALA A 37 -6.36 -5.39 12.22
N GLU A 38 -5.57 -4.51 12.85
CA GLU A 38 -6.06 -3.35 13.61
C GLU A 38 -6.34 -2.12 12.72
N THR A 39 -6.03 -2.20 11.42
CA THR A 39 -6.19 -1.07 10.50
C THR A 39 -7.61 -1.01 9.93
N GLU A 40 -8.33 0.07 10.22
CA GLU A 40 -9.65 0.31 9.62
C GLU A 40 -9.54 0.87 8.20
N TRP A 41 -10.37 0.37 7.29
CA TRP A 41 -10.45 0.82 5.89
C TRP A 41 -11.84 1.37 5.57
N PRO A 42 -11.93 2.47 4.81
CA PRO A 42 -13.23 3.05 4.44
C PRO A 42 -14.00 2.21 3.41
N ARG A 43 -13.30 1.30 2.71
CA ARG A 43 -13.85 0.32 1.76
C ARG A 43 -13.09 -0.98 1.89
N GLU A 44 -13.60 -2.04 1.29
CA GLU A 44 -12.94 -3.35 1.26
C GLU A 44 -11.51 -3.22 0.71
N THR A 45 -10.56 -3.75 1.47
CA THR A 45 -9.13 -3.72 1.16
C THR A 45 -8.51 -4.95 1.80
N LEU A 46 -8.19 -5.95 0.99
CA LEU A 46 -7.54 -7.18 1.46
C LEU A 46 -6.07 -7.13 1.07
N VAL A 47 -5.19 -7.52 1.99
CA VAL A 47 -3.75 -7.43 1.79
C VAL A 47 -3.14 -8.81 1.99
N ALA A 48 -2.62 -9.37 0.91
CA ALA A 48 -1.66 -10.46 0.97
C ALA A 48 -0.24 -9.87 1.01
N PHE A 49 0.67 -10.50 1.73
CA PHE A 49 2.03 -10.00 1.83
C PHE A 49 3.04 -11.11 2.08
N GLU A 50 4.28 -10.81 1.74
CA GLU A 50 5.44 -11.67 1.99
C GLU A 50 6.60 -10.81 2.48
N VAL A 51 7.28 -11.25 3.54
CA VAL A 51 8.47 -10.56 4.06
C VAL A 51 9.74 -11.27 3.58
N LYS A 52 10.68 -10.50 3.03
CA LYS A 52 11.99 -10.96 2.55
C LYS A 52 13.12 -10.28 3.34
N PRO A 53 13.45 -10.77 4.55
CA PRO A 53 14.44 -10.11 5.38
C PRO A 53 15.83 -10.02 4.75
N GLU A 54 16.23 -11.06 4.00
CA GLU A 54 17.50 -11.14 3.29
C GLU A 54 17.65 -10.08 2.18
N LEU A 55 16.53 -9.57 1.66
CA LEU A 55 16.49 -8.49 0.68
C LEU A 55 16.14 -7.13 1.28
N SER A 56 15.92 -7.05 2.60
CA SER A 56 15.38 -5.87 3.28
C SER A 56 14.12 -5.36 2.57
N ALA A 57 13.18 -6.27 2.26
CA ALA A 57 12.02 -5.97 1.43
C ALA A 57 10.74 -6.65 1.93
N VAL A 58 9.60 -6.03 1.64
CA VAL A 58 8.26 -6.58 1.85
C VAL A 58 7.49 -6.44 0.53
N LEU A 59 6.81 -7.49 0.11
CA LEU A 59 5.89 -7.47 -1.03
C LEU A 59 4.45 -7.44 -0.52
N LEU A 60 3.62 -6.63 -1.16
CA LEU A 60 2.20 -6.51 -0.86
C LEU A 60 1.39 -6.68 -2.15
N ASP A 61 0.40 -7.57 -2.12
CA ASP A 61 -0.67 -7.65 -3.11
C ASP A 61 -1.97 -7.21 -2.45
N VAL A 62 -2.61 -6.21 -3.06
CA VAL A 62 -3.74 -5.48 -2.47
C VAL A 62 -4.95 -5.63 -3.36
N ASP A 63 -5.97 -6.31 -2.84
CA ASP A 63 -7.29 -6.32 -3.44
C ASP A 63 -7.97 -4.99 -3.15
N LEU A 64 -8.28 -4.24 -4.21
CA LEU A 64 -8.85 -2.91 -4.15
C LEU A 64 -10.32 -2.96 -4.52
N ALA A 65 -11.12 -2.18 -3.79
CA ALA A 65 -12.53 -1.96 -4.13
C ALA A 65 -12.70 -1.56 -5.59
N GLU A 66 -13.78 -2.05 -6.22
CA GLU A 66 -14.12 -1.75 -7.60
C GLU A 66 -14.60 -0.30 -7.76
N ILE A 67 -14.33 0.30 -8.92
CA ILE A 67 -14.81 1.64 -9.24
C ILE A 67 -16.35 1.72 -9.25
N GLU A 68 -17.03 0.60 -9.54
CA GLU A 68 -18.47 0.48 -9.53
C GLU A 68 -19.09 0.72 -8.15
N ASP A 69 -18.34 0.50 -7.07
CA ASP A 69 -18.79 0.72 -5.68
C ASP A 69 -18.51 2.14 -5.16
N PHE A 70 -17.89 2.99 -5.99
CA PHE A 70 -17.57 4.37 -5.62
C PHE A 70 -18.78 5.30 -5.70
N PRO A 71 -18.86 6.32 -4.83
CA PRO A 71 -19.98 7.25 -4.87
C PRO A 71 -19.95 8.02 -6.18
N ASP A 72 -21.10 8.08 -6.84
CA ASP A 72 -21.33 8.80 -8.10
C ASP A 72 -22.16 10.07 -7.89
N LYS A 73 -22.42 10.43 -6.63
CA LYS A 73 -23.27 11.55 -6.22
C LYS A 73 -22.59 12.40 -5.17
N ILE A 74 -22.83 13.70 -5.25
CA ILE A 74 -22.47 14.67 -4.22
C ILE A 74 -23.75 15.27 -3.63
N TYR A 75 -23.73 15.47 -2.32
CA TYR A 75 -24.78 16.17 -1.61
C TYR A 75 -24.28 17.55 -1.21
N GLY A 76 -25.11 18.55 -1.43
CA GLY A 76 -24.90 19.93 -1.00
C GLY A 76 -26.12 20.45 -0.28
N VAL A 77 -26.05 21.70 0.17
CA VAL A 77 -27.21 22.39 0.71
C VAL A 77 -27.64 23.46 -0.29
N ASN A 78 -28.95 23.66 -0.46
CA ASN A 78 -29.46 24.74 -1.28
C ASN A 78 -28.93 26.11 -0.78
N ALA A 79 -28.97 27.15 -1.62
CA ALA A 79 -28.42 28.47 -1.27
C ALA A 79 -29.03 29.10 0.00
N ARG A 80 -30.20 28.61 0.45
CA ARG A 80 -30.90 29.07 1.66
C ARG A 80 -30.57 28.26 2.91
N GLY A 81 -29.83 27.16 2.80
CA GLY A 81 -29.47 26.31 3.92
C GLY A 81 -30.57 25.36 4.39
N THR A 82 -31.68 25.23 3.66
CA THR A 82 -32.91 24.56 4.16
C THR A 82 -33.12 23.15 3.64
N GLU A 83 -32.50 22.79 2.51
CA GLU A 83 -32.74 21.51 1.82
C GLU A 83 -31.42 20.92 1.33
N LEU A 84 -31.30 19.59 1.42
CA LEU A 84 -30.24 18.83 0.78
C LEU A 84 -30.51 18.75 -0.73
N THR A 85 -29.49 19.08 -1.52
CA THR A 85 -29.51 18.93 -2.98
C THR A 85 -28.58 17.80 -3.37
N GLU A 86 -29.09 16.84 -4.15
CA GLU A 86 -28.30 15.76 -4.73
C GLU A 86 -27.89 16.13 -6.15
N LYS A 87 -26.63 15.88 -6.52
CA LYS A 87 -26.12 16.08 -7.88
C LYS A 87 -25.23 14.92 -8.28
N ALA A 88 -25.50 14.36 -9.46
CA ALA A 88 -24.63 13.36 -10.06
C ALA A 88 -23.25 13.96 -10.37
N MET A 89 -22.21 13.20 -10.07
CA MET A 89 -20.84 13.50 -10.42
C MET A 89 -20.61 13.27 -11.92
N THR A 90 -19.62 13.96 -12.47
CA THR A 90 -19.14 13.61 -13.81
C THR A 90 -18.36 12.30 -13.75
N GLN A 91 -18.37 11.53 -14.84
CA GLN A 91 -17.58 10.29 -14.93
C GLN A 91 -16.08 10.52 -14.69
N LYS A 92 -15.55 11.68 -15.10
CA LYS A 92 -14.17 12.05 -14.80
C LYS A 92 -13.95 12.20 -13.30
N ALA A 93 -14.85 12.88 -12.59
CA ALA A 93 -14.73 13.10 -11.15
C ALA A 93 -14.83 11.80 -10.33
N VAL A 94 -15.68 10.85 -10.75
CA VAL A 94 -15.74 9.52 -10.13
C VAL A 94 -14.40 8.79 -10.30
N ARG A 95 -13.84 8.79 -11.52
CA ARG A 95 -12.55 8.14 -11.82
C ARG A 95 -11.37 8.80 -11.09
N GLU A 96 -11.39 10.13 -10.97
CA GLU A 96 -10.40 10.89 -10.21
C GLU A 96 -10.44 10.54 -8.72
N ASN A 97 -11.63 10.52 -8.12
CA ASN A 97 -11.82 10.08 -6.73
C ASN A 97 -11.35 8.64 -6.52
N TYR A 98 -11.65 7.75 -7.46
CA TYR A 98 -11.19 6.37 -7.46
C TYR A 98 -9.66 6.29 -7.52
N ALA A 99 -9.02 7.03 -8.43
CA ALA A 99 -7.56 7.07 -8.54
C ALA A 99 -6.90 7.58 -7.25
N HIS A 100 -7.45 8.63 -6.62
CA HIS A 100 -6.96 9.12 -5.34
C HIS A 100 -7.10 8.07 -4.23
N HIS A 101 -8.22 7.33 -4.19
CA HIS A 101 -8.41 6.26 -3.22
C HIS A 101 -7.40 5.13 -3.41
N VAL A 102 -7.26 4.61 -4.64
CA VAL A 102 -6.31 3.54 -4.98
C VAL A 102 -4.89 3.93 -4.57
N HIS A 103 -4.42 5.10 -4.99
CA HIS A 103 -3.08 5.56 -4.63
C HIS A 103 -2.95 5.83 -3.13
N GLY A 104 -3.99 6.39 -2.49
CA GLY A 104 -4.00 6.67 -1.06
C GLY A 104 -3.94 5.41 -0.20
N CYS A 105 -4.65 4.34 -0.60
CA CYS A 105 -4.60 3.05 0.07
C CYS A 105 -3.19 2.44 0.01
N LEU A 106 -2.59 2.41 -1.18
CA LEU A 106 -1.23 1.89 -1.37
C LEU A 106 -0.20 2.72 -0.60
N PHE A 107 -0.30 4.05 -0.66
CA PHE A 107 0.57 4.96 0.09
C PHE A 107 0.47 4.74 1.61
N ARG A 108 -0.75 4.57 2.14
CA ARG A 108 -0.98 4.26 3.55
C ARG A 108 -0.38 2.91 3.94
N LEU A 109 -0.56 1.87 3.13
CA LEU A 109 0.00 0.54 3.39
C LEU A 109 1.53 0.56 3.44
N VAL A 110 2.16 1.22 2.48
CA VAL A 110 3.63 1.40 2.47
C VAL A 110 4.09 2.09 3.75
N GLY A 111 3.39 3.15 4.18
CA GLY A 111 3.69 3.85 5.43
C GLY A 111 3.58 2.94 6.66
N ILE A 112 2.51 2.14 6.74
CA ILE A 112 2.30 1.17 7.83
C ILE A 112 3.44 0.14 7.86
N VAL A 113 3.79 -0.46 6.72
CA VAL A 113 4.83 -1.48 6.65
C VAL A 113 6.18 -0.91 7.07
N LEU A 114 6.57 0.24 6.52
CA LEU A 114 7.84 0.88 6.85
C LEU A 114 7.89 1.37 8.29
N HIS A 115 6.76 1.77 8.87
CA HIS A 115 6.70 2.10 10.29
C HIS A 115 6.85 0.86 11.19
N THR A 116 6.23 -0.25 10.79
CA THR A 116 6.12 -1.48 11.59
C THR A 116 7.39 -2.32 11.56
N LEU A 117 7.99 -2.49 10.38
CA LEU A 117 9.09 -3.43 10.16
C LEU A 117 10.41 -2.69 9.86
N PRO A 118 11.57 -3.26 10.21
CA PRO A 118 12.88 -2.60 10.05
C PRO A 118 13.48 -2.79 8.64
N PHE A 119 12.66 -2.81 7.58
CA PHE A 119 13.11 -3.04 6.20
C PHE A 119 13.15 -1.76 5.37
N ASP A 120 13.97 -1.75 4.32
CA ASP A 120 14.22 -0.55 3.52
C ASP A 120 13.28 -0.40 2.35
N ASN A 121 12.70 -1.50 1.85
CA ASN A 121 11.92 -1.52 0.62
C ASN A 121 10.53 -2.12 0.84
N VAL A 122 9.54 -1.54 0.16
CA VAL A 122 8.21 -2.12 0.00
C VAL A 122 7.87 -2.11 -1.48
N ILE A 123 7.51 -3.26 -2.04
CA ILE A 123 6.86 -3.36 -3.35
C ILE A 123 5.38 -3.57 -3.08
N VAL A 124 4.54 -2.66 -3.55
CA VAL A 124 3.09 -2.76 -3.38
C VAL A 124 2.41 -2.80 -4.74
N SER A 125 1.52 -3.76 -4.92
CA SER A 125 0.79 -4.01 -6.15
C SER A 125 -0.70 -4.07 -5.83
N GLY A 126 -1.49 -3.20 -6.45
CA GLY A 126 -2.94 -3.15 -6.32
C GLY A 126 -3.61 -3.75 -7.54
N PHE A 127 -4.57 -4.64 -7.31
CA PHE A 127 -5.41 -5.25 -8.34
C PHE A 127 -6.90 -5.05 -8.04
N THR A 128 -7.72 -5.23 -9.07
CA THR A 128 -9.18 -5.32 -8.94
C THR A 128 -9.66 -6.60 -9.61
N GLN A 129 -10.80 -7.13 -9.17
CA GLN A 129 -11.36 -8.33 -9.75
C GLN A 129 -12.27 -8.00 -10.94
N ARG A 130 -12.02 -8.63 -12.09
CA ARG A 130 -12.79 -8.40 -13.32
C ARG A 130 -13.24 -9.71 -13.93
N VAL A 131 -14.50 -9.75 -14.38
CA VAL A 131 -15.01 -10.89 -15.13
C VAL A 131 -14.42 -10.87 -16.53
N SER A 132 -13.61 -11.87 -16.84
CA SER A 132 -13.00 -12.06 -18.14
C SER A 132 -14.06 -12.29 -19.21
N LYS A 133 -14.07 -11.42 -20.23
CA LYS A 133 -14.99 -11.59 -21.39
C LYS A 133 -14.68 -12.85 -22.20
N ARG A 134 -13.49 -13.42 -22.05
CA ARG A 134 -13.07 -14.62 -22.77
C ARG A 134 -13.54 -15.89 -22.07
N THR A 135 -13.39 -15.95 -20.74
CA THR A 135 -13.57 -17.19 -19.97
C THR A 135 -14.81 -17.16 -19.07
N GLY A 136 -15.32 -15.96 -18.75
CA GLY A 136 -16.40 -15.75 -17.79
C GLY A 136 -15.97 -15.86 -16.33
N TYR A 137 -14.70 -16.15 -16.06
CA TYR A 137 -14.17 -16.23 -14.70
C TYR A 137 -13.75 -14.86 -14.19
N LEU A 138 -13.78 -14.71 -12.87
CA LEU A 138 -13.17 -13.59 -12.18
C LEU A 138 -11.65 -13.74 -12.27
N GLU A 139 -10.98 -12.71 -12.77
CA GLU A 139 -9.53 -12.64 -12.93
C GLU A 139 -9.02 -11.37 -12.23
N ASP A 140 -7.86 -11.48 -11.58
CA ASP A 140 -7.20 -10.35 -10.93
C ASP A 140 -6.50 -9.48 -11.99
N GLU A 141 -6.91 -8.22 -12.10
CA GLU A 141 -6.27 -7.23 -12.99
C GLU A 141 -5.47 -6.23 -12.15
N TYR A 142 -4.13 -6.35 -12.16
CA TYR A 142 -3.24 -5.36 -11.55
C TYR A 142 -3.32 -4.03 -12.28
N ILE A 143 -3.49 -2.93 -11.54
CA ILE A 143 -3.68 -1.58 -12.09
C ILE A 143 -2.61 -0.57 -11.66
N LEU A 144 -1.92 -0.85 -10.55
CA LEU A 144 -0.87 0.00 -9.99
C LEU A 144 0.14 -0.86 -9.25
N SER A 145 1.43 -0.68 -9.53
CA SER A 145 2.50 -1.31 -8.77
C SER A 145 3.63 -0.31 -8.56
N CYS A 146 4.20 -0.24 -7.37
CA CYS A 146 5.33 0.64 -7.12
C CYS A 146 6.30 0.08 -6.08
N LYS A 147 7.55 0.53 -6.18
CA LYS A 147 8.57 0.28 -5.16
C LYS A 147 8.84 1.56 -4.39
N CYS A 148 8.62 1.52 -3.07
CA CYS A 148 8.87 2.61 -2.17
C CYS A 148 9.99 2.26 -1.19
N THR A 149 10.84 3.25 -0.88
CA THR A 149 11.91 3.09 0.10
C THR A 149 11.62 3.84 1.39
N ARG A 150 12.23 3.38 2.49
CA ARG A 150 12.22 4.08 3.78
C ARG A 150 12.71 5.52 3.69
N SER A 151 13.77 5.75 2.92
CA SER A 151 14.36 7.08 2.75
C SER A 151 13.38 8.04 2.08
N GLN A 152 12.72 7.60 1.00
CA GLN A 152 11.67 8.37 0.33
C GLN A 152 10.49 8.64 1.25
N MET A 153 10.00 7.62 1.95
CA MET A 153 8.86 7.82 2.85
C MET A 153 9.19 8.80 3.98
N SER A 154 10.44 8.78 4.47
CA SER A 154 10.91 9.69 5.51
C SER A 154 11.08 11.14 5.04
N SER A 155 11.19 11.40 3.74
CA SER A 155 11.25 12.77 3.19
C SER A 155 9.87 13.42 3.02
N VAL A 156 8.80 12.63 3.11
CA VAL A 156 7.43 13.13 3.01
C VAL A 156 7.07 13.96 4.25
N ASN A 157 6.55 15.18 4.03
CA ASN A 157 6.06 16.03 5.10
C ASN A 157 4.65 15.64 5.55
N PHE A 158 4.55 14.66 6.46
CA PHE A 158 3.26 14.22 7.02
C PHE A 158 2.52 15.29 7.84
N ALA A 159 3.21 16.32 8.36
CA ALA A 159 2.53 17.45 9.01
C ALA A 159 1.70 18.28 8.02
N GLY A 160 2.03 18.20 6.72
CA GLY A 160 1.32 18.83 5.61
C GLY A 160 0.41 17.90 4.83
N ILE A 161 -0.05 16.77 5.40
CA ILE A 161 -0.75 15.68 4.68
C ILE A 161 -1.91 16.15 3.77
N LYS A 162 -2.63 17.20 4.15
CA LYS A 162 -3.73 17.81 3.37
C LYS A 162 -3.30 18.40 2.02
N HIS A 163 -2.00 18.59 1.80
CA HIS A 163 -1.42 19.12 0.57
C HIS A 163 -0.74 18.05 -0.27
N ILE A 164 -0.72 16.80 0.21
CA ILE A 164 -0.12 15.68 -0.50
C ILE A 164 -1.17 15.08 -1.42
N ASP A 165 -0.87 15.09 -2.72
CA ASP A 165 -1.62 14.30 -3.70
C ASP A 165 -1.06 12.87 -3.69
N PRO A 166 -1.84 11.84 -3.30
CA PRO A 166 -1.37 10.46 -3.26
C PRO A 166 -0.95 9.93 -4.64
N VAL A 167 -1.52 10.46 -5.74
CA VAL A 167 -1.14 10.07 -7.11
C VAL A 167 0.28 10.50 -7.43
N GLU A 168 0.67 11.69 -6.98
CA GLU A 168 2.00 12.24 -7.17
C GLU A 168 2.98 11.74 -6.10
N ALA A 169 2.53 11.50 -4.86
CA ALA A 169 3.37 11.07 -3.75
C ALA A 169 4.02 9.70 -3.95
N LEU A 170 3.34 8.80 -4.67
CA LEU A 170 3.93 7.51 -5.06
C LEU A 170 4.90 7.66 -6.25
N GLY A 171 4.85 8.77 -6.99
CA GLY A 171 5.29 8.94 -8.38
C GLY A 171 6.79 8.88 -8.69
N ASP A 172 7.69 8.92 -7.70
CA ASP A 172 9.07 9.30 -7.99
C ASP A 172 10.09 8.16 -8.19
N GLN A 173 9.81 6.86 -7.95
CA GLN A 173 10.65 5.71 -8.36
C GLN A 173 9.86 4.40 -8.42
N PRO A 174 10.33 3.41 -9.21
CA PRO A 174 9.53 2.86 -10.31
C PRO A 174 8.06 2.66 -9.91
N VAL A 175 7.20 3.49 -10.51
CA VAL A 175 5.75 3.30 -10.49
C VAL A 175 5.33 2.79 -11.85
N ILE A 176 4.73 1.61 -11.86
CA ILE A 176 4.06 1.05 -13.02
C ILE A 176 2.58 1.36 -12.88
N ARG A 177 2.06 2.20 -13.77
CA ARG A 177 0.63 2.44 -13.96
C ARG A 177 0.34 2.81 -15.40
N LYS A 178 -0.74 2.28 -15.96
CA LYS A 178 -1.28 2.72 -17.24
C LYS A 178 -2.59 3.44 -16.97
N MET A 179 -2.52 4.76 -16.82
CA MET A 179 -3.68 5.59 -16.49
C MET A 179 -3.84 6.69 -17.51
N SER A 180 -5.05 6.84 -18.08
CA SER A 180 -5.34 7.94 -19.00
C SER A 180 -5.39 9.30 -18.29
N SER A 181 -5.37 10.40 -19.06
CA SER A 181 -5.61 11.75 -18.53
C SER A 181 -7.01 11.96 -17.92
N THR A 182 -7.92 11.01 -18.12
CA THR A 182 -9.25 10.96 -17.50
C THR A 182 -9.34 9.88 -16.43
N PHE A 183 -8.21 9.43 -15.87
CA PHE A 183 -8.10 8.49 -14.76
C PHE A 183 -8.66 7.08 -15.02
N ILE A 184 -8.64 6.62 -16.29
CA ILE A 184 -8.99 5.23 -16.60
C ILE A 184 -7.74 4.38 -16.44
N PHE A 185 -7.77 3.42 -15.52
CA PHE A 185 -6.72 2.41 -15.37
C PHE A 185 -6.80 1.34 -16.46
N GLN A 186 -5.64 0.82 -16.85
CA GLN A 186 -5.50 -0.35 -17.70
C GLN A 186 -4.62 -1.39 -16.98
N PRO A 187 -4.80 -2.68 -17.30
CA PRO A 187 -3.98 -3.73 -16.73
C PRO A 187 -2.48 -3.53 -16.97
N ILE A 188 -1.71 -3.84 -15.93
CA ILE A 188 -0.25 -3.83 -15.92
C ILE A 188 0.30 -5.20 -15.51
N GLU A 189 1.57 -5.42 -15.82
CA GLU A 189 2.36 -6.43 -15.14
C GLU A 189 2.97 -5.77 -13.90
N PRO A 190 2.77 -6.33 -12.68
CA PRO A 190 3.30 -5.75 -11.46
C PRO A 190 4.84 -5.86 -11.41
N LEU A 191 5.45 -5.03 -10.56
CA LEU A 191 6.87 -5.18 -10.25
C LEU A 191 7.11 -6.50 -9.53
N THR A 192 8.19 -7.17 -9.90
CA THR A 192 8.76 -8.29 -9.15
C THR A 192 10.01 -7.83 -8.41
N LEU A 193 10.48 -8.63 -7.46
CA LEU A 193 11.80 -8.46 -6.85
C LEU A 193 12.94 -8.56 -7.87
#